data_AF-A0A1Y2BFQ4-F1
#
_entry.id   AF-A0A1Y2BFQ4-F1
#
_cell.length_a   1.000
_cell.length_b   1.000
_cell.length_c   1.000
_cell.angle_alpha   90.00
_cell.angle_beta   90.00
_cell.angle_gamma   90.00
#
_symmetry.space_group_name_H-M   'P 1'
#
loop_
_entity.id
_entity.type
_entity.pdbx_description
1 polymer ?
#
loop_
_entity_poly.entity_id
_entity_poly.type
_entity_poly.pdbx_seq_one_letter_code
_entity_poly.pdbx_strand_id
1 'polypeptide(L)'
;MDCLKYNIDIPKYIIKESSLETCHNLIRLQNNIKCIDIINKKISSTKLFLSLDTESYEKNHNYLTEVGWIIFNKNGEIKEKKHYIVQEYLSLRNGKYVDDNKFNYNFGESITRPLNEIKLILKMNLDRVNYIVGQGIKNDICDLKKINIDLSKFKEMNDTLETYGIIDTQDLYAANFFESPVSLKKGLDKFFISYRNLHNAGNDAYYTMKYFLALLRNFEFSDSKIQNLLKIKIPDDYNENDYIRYSEEKKLLKKQEKKLKKLSKIKRNNYRNNFYDDYADIFL
;
A
#
# COMPACT_ATOMS: atom_id res chain seq x y z
N MET A 1 -25.19 16.04 -0.92
CA MET A 1 -24.38 14.81 -1.16
C MET A 1 -25.11 13.54 -1.66
N ASP A 2 -26.33 13.20 -1.21
CA ASP A 2 -26.94 11.87 -1.49
C ASP A 2 -27.19 11.54 -2.98
N CYS A 3 -27.33 12.55 -3.83
CA CYS A 3 -27.52 12.37 -5.27
C CYS A 3 -26.41 11.51 -5.93
N LEU A 4 -25.18 11.53 -5.40
CA LEU A 4 -24.08 10.72 -5.94
C LEU A 4 -24.33 9.22 -5.81
N LYS A 5 -25.10 8.77 -4.81
CA LYS A 5 -25.37 7.33 -4.59
C LYS A 5 -26.13 6.66 -5.73
N TYR A 6 -26.84 7.47 -6.53
CA TYR A 6 -27.67 7.01 -7.65
C TYR A 6 -27.02 7.29 -9.01
N ASN A 7 -25.82 7.86 -9.04
CA ASN A 7 -25.12 8.14 -10.29
C ASN A 7 -24.52 6.84 -10.86
N ILE A 8 -24.99 6.44 -12.05
CA ILE A 8 -24.59 5.18 -12.71
C ILE A 8 -23.15 5.17 -13.19
N ASP A 9 -22.54 6.33 -13.43
CA ASP A 9 -21.15 6.43 -13.87
C ASP A 9 -20.18 6.16 -12.72
N ILE A 10 -20.61 6.35 -11.47
CA ILE A 10 -19.75 6.12 -10.29
C ILE A 10 -19.61 4.61 -10.04
N PRO A 11 -18.38 4.08 -9.94
CA PRO A 11 -18.17 2.66 -9.69
C PRO A 11 -18.76 2.24 -8.35
N LYS A 12 -19.40 1.07 -8.31
CA LYS A 12 -20.10 0.57 -7.12
C LYS A 12 -19.24 0.55 -5.86
N TYR A 13 -17.94 0.29 -5.99
CA TYR A 13 -17.04 0.25 -4.82
C TYR A 13 -16.75 1.63 -4.21
N ILE A 14 -16.97 2.72 -4.95
CA ILE A 14 -16.86 4.10 -4.46
C ILE A 14 -18.09 4.48 -3.63
N ILE A 15 -19.27 3.98 -4.02
CA ILE A 15 -20.53 4.23 -3.29
C ILE A 15 -20.47 3.57 -1.92
N LYS A 16 -20.56 4.39 -0.85
CA LYS A 16 -20.59 3.96 0.55
C LYS A 16 -21.92 4.32 1.20
N GLU A 17 -22.19 3.71 2.35
CA GLU A 17 -23.34 4.08 3.20
C GLU A 17 -23.31 5.56 3.57
N SER A 18 -22.13 6.07 3.93
CA SER A 18 -21.91 7.50 4.14
C SER A 18 -21.72 8.23 2.81
N SER A 19 -22.52 9.26 2.58
CA SER A 19 -22.41 10.12 1.41
C SER A 19 -21.12 10.93 1.44
N LEU A 20 -20.62 11.24 2.64
CA LEU A 20 -19.34 11.90 2.85
C LEU A 20 -18.16 11.00 2.44
N GLU A 21 -18.19 9.72 2.82
CA GLU A 21 -17.20 8.74 2.33
C GLU A 21 -17.29 8.53 0.81
N THR A 22 -18.51 8.56 0.26
CA THR A 22 -18.72 8.45 -1.19
C THR A 22 -18.06 9.62 -1.93
N CYS A 23 -18.26 10.86 -1.45
CA CYS A 23 -17.62 12.05 -2.01
C CYS A 23 -16.09 11.96 -1.91
N HIS A 24 -15.56 11.65 -0.73
CA HIS A 24 -14.11 11.52 -0.53
C HIS A 24 -13.48 10.47 -1.46
N ASN A 25 -14.10 9.30 -1.58
CA ASN A 25 -13.60 8.24 -2.46
C ASN A 25 -13.70 8.62 -3.95
N LEU A 26 -14.75 9.36 -4.35
CA LEU A 26 -14.87 9.89 -5.70
C LEU A 26 -13.77 10.91 -6.01
N ILE A 27 -13.51 11.85 -5.10
CA ILE A 27 -12.39 12.81 -5.20
C ILE A 27 -11.08 12.06 -5.38
N ARG A 28 -10.83 11.04 -4.55
CA ARG A 28 -9.62 10.23 -4.63
C ARG A 28 -9.50 9.54 -5.99
N LEU A 29 -10.59 8.93 -6.50
CA LEU A 29 -10.57 8.30 -7.82
C LEU A 29 -10.27 9.31 -8.94
N GLN A 30 -10.91 10.49 -8.91
CA GLN A 30 -10.64 11.57 -9.88
C GLN A 30 -9.18 12.03 -9.80
N ASN A 31 -8.62 12.13 -8.60
CA ASN A 31 -7.21 12.50 -8.40
C ASN A 31 -6.26 11.40 -8.88
N ASN A 32 -6.59 10.13 -8.66
CA ASN A 32 -5.80 9.00 -9.17
C ASN A 32 -5.76 8.97 -10.71
N ILE A 33 -6.89 9.29 -11.37
CA ILE A 33 -6.97 9.44 -12.83
C ILE A 33 -6.03 10.56 -13.31
N LYS A 34 -6.11 11.73 -12.69
CA LYS A 34 -5.23 12.87 -13.01
C LYS A 34 -3.75 12.54 -12.73
N CYS A 35 -3.47 11.78 -11.67
CA CYS A 35 -2.13 11.35 -11.30
C CYS A 35 -1.47 10.56 -12.43
N ILE A 36 -2.16 9.55 -12.99
CA ILE A 36 -1.60 8.79 -14.12
C ILE A 36 -1.36 9.70 -15.33
N ASP A 37 -2.29 10.61 -15.65
CA ASP A 37 -2.12 11.54 -16.78
C ASP A 37 -0.91 12.46 -16.58
N ILE A 38 -0.70 12.97 -15.36
CA ILE A 38 0.48 13.76 -14.99
C ILE A 38 1.75 12.94 -15.16
N ILE A 39 1.76 11.71 -14.64
CA ILE A 39 2.90 10.81 -14.78
C ILE A 39 3.20 10.60 -16.27
N ASN A 40 2.20 10.30 -17.08
CA ASN A 40 2.37 10.01 -18.51
C ASN A 40 2.79 11.22 -19.34
N LYS A 41 2.22 12.41 -19.10
CA LYS A 41 2.48 13.59 -19.95
C LYS A 41 3.58 14.51 -19.43
N LYS A 42 3.71 14.67 -18.12
CA LYS A 42 4.56 15.71 -17.52
C LYS A 42 5.88 15.19 -16.96
N ILE A 43 5.95 13.91 -16.57
CA ILE A 43 7.21 13.33 -16.07
C ILE A 43 8.08 12.89 -17.25
N SER A 44 9.23 13.54 -17.38
CA SER A 44 10.28 13.22 -18.37
C SER A 44 10.78 11.79 -18.23
N SER A 45 11.17 11.17 -19.35
CA SER A 45 11.81 9.85 -19.40
C SER A 45 13.17 9.81 -18.71
N THR A 46 13.80 10.95 -18.46
CA THR A 46 15.09 11.06 -17.76
C THR A 46 14.96 11.03 -16.23
N LYS A 47 13.74 11.16 -15.69
CA LYS A 47 13.50 11.10 -14.24
C LYS A 47 13.66 9.68 -13.71
N LEU A 48 14.17 9.58 -12.49
CA LEU A 48 14.40 8.30 -11.84
C LEU A 48 13.30 7.98 -10.82
N PHE A 49 12.91 6.72 -10.83
CA PHE A 49 11.96 6.09 -9.94
C PHE A 49 12.68 5.05 -9.10
N LEU A 50 12.24 4.89 -7.85
CA LEU A 50 12.66 3.83 -6.95
C LEU A 50 11.42 3.03 -6.58
N SER A 51 11.30 1.81 -7.10
CA SER A 51 10.28 0.87 -6.64
C SER A 51 10.79 0.24 -5.35
N LEU A 52 10.02 0.33 -4.27
CA LEU A 52 10.41 -0.08 -2.92
C LEU A 52 9.44 -1.14 -2.39
N ASP A 53 9.99 -2.10 -1.65
CA ASP A 53 9.22 -3.01 -0.81
C ASP A 53 10.04 -3.36 0.44
N THR A 54 9.34 -3.62 1.55
CA THR A 54 9.91 -4.00 2.85
C THR A 54 9.19 -5.21 3.42
N GLU A 55 9.95 -6.10 4.06
CA GLU A 55 9.39 -7.21 4.82
C GLU A 55 9.70 -7.05 6.30
N SER A 56 8.67 -7.22 7.13
CA SER A 56 8.75 -7.14 8.58
C SER A 56 8.35 -8.48 9.21
N TYR A 57 8.91 -8.80 10.37
CA TYR A 57 8.62 -10.06 11.05
C TYR A 57 7.15 -10.15 11.48
N GLU A 58 6.46 -11.20 11.03
CA GLU A 58 5.01 -11.37 11.17
C GLU A 58 4.50 -11.45 12.62
N LYS A 59 5.37 -11.80 13.58
CA LYS A 59 5.02 -11.85 15.01
C LYS A 59 5.32 -10.55 15.74
N ASN A 60 6.19 -9.70 15.17
CA ASN A 60 6.51 -8.39 15.70
C ASN A 60 7.04 -7.47 14.59
N HIS A 61 6.16 -6.63 14.07
CA HIS A 61 6.42 -5.67 12.98
C HIS A 61 7.36 -4.51 13.36
N ASN A 62 8.07 -4.59 14.49
CA ASN A 62 9.17 -3.68 14.81
C ASN A 62 10.50 -4.17 14.21
N TYR A 63 10.58 -5.43 13.78
CA TYR A 63 11.78 -6.00 13.17
C TYR A 63 11.64 -6.05 11.65
N LEU A 64 12.26 -5.07 10.99
CA LEU A 64 12.40 -5.04 9.54
C LEU A 64 13.41 -6.11 9.11
N THR A 65 12.97 -7.17 8.45
CA THR A 65 13.81 -8.31 8.09
C THR A 65 14.46 -8.17 6.71
N GLU A 66 13.82 -7.47 5.78
CA GLU A 66 14.33 -7.29 4.42
C GLU A 66 13.95 -5.93 3.84
N VAL A 67 14.78 -5.43 2.93
CA VAL A 67 14.48 -4.24 2.13
C VAL A 67 14.89 -4.52 0.68
N GLY A 68 13.98 -4.30 -0.25
CA GLY A 68 14.23 -4.43 -1.67
C GLY A 68 13.91 -3.14 -2.41
N TRP A 69 14.77 -2.77 -3.36
CA TRP A 69 14.44 -1.68 -4.27
C TRP A 69 15.06 -1.81 -5.65
N ILE A 70 14.34 -1.28 -6.63
CA ILE A 70 14.78 -1.17 -8.01
C ILE A 70 14.79 0.30 -8.40
N ILE A 71 15.91 0.80 -8.91
CA ILE A 71 15.98 2.13 -9.54
C ILE A 71 15.84 1.96 -11.04
N PHE A 72 14.93 2.72 -11.63
CA PHE A 72 14.62 2.66 -13.05
C PHE A 72 14.20 4.03 -13.57
N ASN A 73 14.19 4.21 -14.88
CA ASN A 73 13.58 5.38 -15.52
C ASN A 73 12.20 5.01 -16.09
N LYS A 74 11.44 6.00 -16.55
CA LYS A 74 10.06 5.79 -17.01
C LYS A 74 9.92 4.83 -18.21
N ASN A 75 10.97 4.65 -19.02
CA ASN A 75 10.91 3.72 -20.16
C ASN A 75 11.07 2.24 -19.70
N GLY A 76 11.45 2.02 -18.45
CA GLY A 76 11.63 0.71 -17.83
C GLY A 76 13.08 0.21 -17.83
N GLU A 77 14.04 1.04 -18.22
CA GLU A 77 15.45 0.75 -18.10
C GLU A 77 15.86 0.76 -16.62
N ILE A 78 16.35 -0.38 -16.16
CA ILE A 78 16.79 -0.59 -14.79
C ILE A 78 18.22 -0.07 -14.63
N LYS A 79 18.46 0.79 -13.64
CA LYS A 79 19.76 1.33 -13.28
C LYS A 79 20.40 0.56 -12.14
N GLU A 80 19.62 0.20 -11.13
CA GLU A 80 20.10 -0.55 -9.97
C GLU A 80 19.03 -1.52 -9.47
N LYS A 81 19.47 -2.67 -8.95
CA LYS A 81 18.63 -3.67 -8.29
C LYS A 81 19.28 -4.04 -6.97
N LYS A 82 18.53 -3.98 -5.87
CA LYS A 82 19.03 -4.29 -4.54
C LYS A 82 18.01 -5.14 -3.80
N HIS A 83 18.52 -6.14 -3.11
CA HIS A 83 17.79 -6.90 -2.11
C HIS A 83 18.73 -7.14 -0.94
N TYR A 84 18.36 -6.58 0.22
CA TYR A 84 19.12 -6.72 1.44
C TYR A 84 18.32 -7.48 2.49
N ILE A 85 19.00 -8.40 3.17
CA ILE A 85 18.52 -9.08 4.36
C ILE A 85 19.21 -8.42 5.56
N VAL A 86 18.41 -8.05 6.56
CA VAL A 86 18.93 -7.38 7.77
C VAL A 86 19.61 -8.41 8.66
N GLN A 87 20.93 -8.26 8.83
CA GLN A 87 21.80 -9.22 9.52
C GLN A 87 21.36 -9.48 10.96
N GLU A 88 20.94 -8.43 11.68
CA GLU A 88 20.48 -8.50 13.07
C GLU A 88 19.26 -9.40 13.24
N TYR A 89 18.47 -9.61 12.18
CA TYR A 89 17.21 -10.34 12.20
C TYR A 89 17.20 -11.55 11.24
N LEU A 90 18.39 -12.04 10.89
CA LEU A 90 18.54 -13.15 9.95
C LEU A 90 17.74 -14.39 10.38
N SER A 91 17.72 -14.68 11.68
CA SER A 91 17.02 -15.83 12.29
C SER A 91 15.50 -15.67 12.36
N LEU A 92 14.94 -14.47 12.18
CA LEU A 92 13.50 -14.24 12.21
C LEU A 92 12.90 -14.66 10.87
N ARG A 93 12.02 -15.67 10.87
CA ARG A 93 11.41 -16.22 9.65
C ARG A 93 9.91 -16.00 9.65
N ASN A 94 9.38 -15.50 8.54
CA ASN A 94 7.95 -15.52 8.27
C ASN A 94 7.54 -16.92 7.81
N GLY A 95 6.25 -17.15 7.53
CA GLY A 95 5.76 -18.45 7.04
C GLY A 95 4.37 -18.83 7.53
N LYS A 96 3.81 -18.11 8.51
CA LYS A 96 2.46 -18.38 8.98
C LYS A 96 1.41 -17.71 8.11
N TYR A 97 1.65 -16.47 7.69
CA TYR A 97 0.66 -15.69 6.92
C TYR A 97 1.08 -15.43 5.48
N VAL A 98 2.38 -15.44 5.22
CA VAL A 98 3.00 -15.23 3.90
C VAL A 98 4.11 -16.23 3.69
N ASP A 99 4.40 -16.57 2.43
CA ASP A 99 5.49 -17.49 2.09
C ASP A 99 6.84 -16.91 2.51
N ASP A 100 7.74 -17.76 3.00
CA ASP A 100 9.08 -17.34 3.41
C ASP A 100 10.06 -17.42 2.23
N ASN A 101 10.08 -16.35 1.44
CA ASN A 101 10.94 -16.24 0.25
C ASN A 101 12.18 -15.38 0.48
N LYS A 102 12.57 -15.14 1.74
CA LYS A 102 13.69 -14.28 2.13
C LYS A 102 14.96 -14.50 1.31
N PHE A 103 15.33 -15.75 1.04
CA PHE A 103 16.57 -16.09 0.33
C PHE A 103 16.36 -16.41 -1.16
N ASN A 104 15.14 -16.27 -1.67
CA ASN A 104 14.75 -16.65 -3.03
C ASN A 104 14.68 -15.42 -3.97
N TYR A 105 15.74 -14.60 -3.98
CA TYR A 105 15.80 -13.44 -4.86
C TYR A 105 16.05 -13.86 -6.31
N ASN A 106 15.18 -13.42 -7.22
CA ASN A 106 15.16 -13.90 -8.60
C ASN A 106 16.06 -13.10 -9.55
N PHE A 107 16.52 -11.92 -9.13
CA PHE A 107 17.11 -10.91 -10.01
C PHE A 107 18.55 -10.56 -9.65
N GLY A 108 19.21 -11.42 -8.87
CA GLY A 108 20.58 -11.29 -8.40
C GLY A 108 20.78 -12.11 -7.14
N GLU A 109 21.64 -11.62 -6.25
CA GLU A 109 21.90 -12.24 -4.95
C GLU A 109 21.31 -11.40 -3.82
N SER A 110 20.76 -12.07 -2.81
CA SER A 110 20.38 -11.44 -1.54
C SER A 110 21.64 -11.11 -0.76
N ILE A 111 21.80 -9.85 -0.36
CA ILE A 111 22.99 -9.42 0.40
C ILE A 111 22.60 -9.25 1.87
N THR A 112 23.19 -10.05 2.74
CA THR A 112 23.05 -9.86 4.19
C THR A 112 23.98 -8.74 4.66
N ARG A 113 23.44 -7.72 5.34
CA ARG A 113 24.21 -6.61 5.90
C ARG A 113 23.62 -6.06 7.20
N PRO A 114 24.42 -5.38 8.04
CA PRO A 114 23.91 -4.63 9.17
C PRO A 114 22.89 -3.57 8.75
N LEU A 115 21.82 -3.39 9.53
CA LEU A 115 20.74 -2.44 9.23
C LEU A 115 21.26 -1.02 8.99
N ASN A 116 22.28 -0.61 9.73
CA ASN A 116 22.87 0.72 9.58
C ASN A 116 23.55 0.94 8.23
N GLU A 117 24.19 -0.09 7.66
CA GLU A 117 24.74 0.01 6.30
C GLU A 117 23.64 0.08 5.24
N ILE A 118 22.61 -0.77 5.38
CA ILE A 118 21.46 -0.77 4.47
C ILE A 118 20.82 0.63 4.45
N LYS A 119 20.65 1.25 5.62
CA LYS A 119 20.13 2.63 5.75
C LYS A 119 20.98 3.65 5.01
N LEU A 120 22.31 3.60 5.14
CA LEU A 120 23.20 4.53 4.46
C LEU A 120 23.08 4.39 2.94
N ILE A 121 23.10 3.15 2.44
CA ILE A 121 22.98 2.87 1.00
C ILE A 121 21.60 3.32 0.49
N LEU A 122 20.51 3.00 1.20
CA LEU A 122 19.18 3.41 0.80
C LEU A 122 19.03 4.94 0.79
N LYS A 123 19.57 5.65 1.78
CA LYS A 123 19.59 7.13 1.80
C LYS A 123 20.29 7.71 0.57
N MET A 124 21.49 7.23 0.24
CA MET A 124 22.21 7.66 -0.97
C MET A 124 21.41 7.42 -2.26
N ASN A 125 20.65 6.31 -2.32
CA ASN A 125 19.79 6.00 -3.45
C ASN A 125 18.56 6.92 -3.49
N LEU A 126 17.90 7.14 -2.36
CA LEU A 126 16.78 8.07 -2.22
C LEU A 126 17.17 9.50 -2.60
N ASP A 127 18.41 9.92 -2.36
CA ASP A 127 18.94 11.25 -2.75
C ASP A 127 19.12 11.45 -4.25
N ARG A 128 19.16 10.37 -5.02
CA ARG A 128 19.37 10.42 -6.48
C ARG A 128 18.08 10.27 -7.28
N VAL A 129 16.97 9.87 -6.65
CA VAL A 129 15.71 9.60 -7.34
C VAL A 129 14.69 10.72 -7.17
N ASN A 130 13.75 10.79 -8.10
CA ASN A 130 12.65 11.76 -8.07
C ASN A 130 11.40 11.14 -7.47
N TYR A 131 11.10 9.88 -7.78
CA TYR A 131 9.83 9.26 -7.39
C TYR A 131 10.05 7.96 -6.64
N ILE A 132 9.21 7.68 -5.65
CA ILE A 132 9.10 6.38 -4.99
C ILE A 132 7.83 5.72 -5.48
N VAL A 133 7.90 4.43 -5.83
CA VAL A 133 6.76 3.62 -6.23
C VAL A 133 6.65 2.43 -5.28
N GLY A 134 5.42 2.09 -4.86
CA GLY A 134 5.18 0.92 -4.02
C GLY A 134 3.80 0.33 -4.24
N GLN A 135 3.54 -0.80 -3.60
CA GLN A 135 2.24 -1.47 -3.60
C GLN A 135 1.64 -1.43 -2.18
N GLY A 136 0.73 -0.50 -1.92
CA GLY A 136 0.27 -0.25 -0.55
C GLY A 136 1.37 0.39 0.30
N ILE A 137 2.10 1.34 -0.28
CA ILE A 137 3.40 1.85 0.17
C ILE A 137 3.40 2.49 1.57
N LYS A 138 2.23 2.78 2.12
CA LYS A 138 2.09 3.37 3.45
C LYS A 138 2.70 2.49 4.55
N ASN A 139 2.64 1.16 4.38
CA ASN A 139 3.28 0.23 5.31
C ASN A 139 4.80 0.32 5.23
N ASP A 140 5.35 0.33 4.01
CA ASP A 140 6.80 0.46 3.80
C ASP A 140 7.34 1.78 4.35
N ILE A 141 6.63 2.88 4.10
CA ILE A 141 6.98 4.19 4.66
C ILE A 141 6.96 4.15 6.19
N CYS A 142 6.01 3.43 6.81
CA CYS A 142 5.97 3.28 8.26
C CYS A 142 7.19 2.50 8.76
N ASP A 143 7.56 1.42 8.09
CA ASP A 143 8.71 0.59 8.45
C ASP A 143 10.03 1.36 8.29
N LEU A 144 10.20 2.11 7.20
CA LEU A 144 11.36 2.97 6.99
C LEU A 144 11.45 4.11 8.03
N LYS A 145 10.32 4.68 8.45
CA LYS A 145 10.29 5.71 9.51
C LYS A 145 10.73 5.14 10.86
N LYS A 146 10.32 3.92 11.23
CA LYS A 146 10.74 3.27 12.49
C LYS A 146 12.26 3.14 12.60
N ILE A 147 12.96 2.98 11.47
CA ILE A 147 14.41 2.86 11.42
C ILE A 147 15.13 4.20 11.15
N ASN A 148 14.43 5.33 11.24
CA ASN A 148 14.96 6.69 11.05
C ASN A 148 15.50 6.96 9.63
N ILE A 149 14.76 6.50 8.61
CA ILE A 149 14.93 6.99 7.24
C ILE A 149 13.94 8.14 7.02
N ASP A 150 14.48 9.28 6.61
CA ASP A 150 13.67 10.46 6.31
C ASP A 150 13.19 10.41 4.86
N LEU A 151 11.87 10.54 4.69
CA LEU A 151 11.18 10.60 3.40
C LEU A 151 10.39 11.91 3.25
N SER A 152 10.59 12.89 4.14
CA SER A 152 9.84 14.15 4.20
C SER A 152 9.90 14.96 2.89
N LYS A 153 10.98 14.80 2.12
CA LYS A 153 11.13 15.44 0.80
C LYS A 153 10.14 14.92 -0.24
N PHE A 154 9.64 13.69 -0.09
CA PHE A 154 8.71 13.09 -1.02
C PHE A 154 7.27 13.33 -0.58
N LYS A 155 6.42 13.75 -1.50
CA LYS A 155 4.99 14.03 -1.26
C LYS A 155 4.12 13.03 -2.01
N GLU A 156 2.95 12.68 -1.45
CA GLU A 156 2.00 11.82 -2.16
C GLU A 156 1.62 12.46 -3.50
N MET A 157 1.75 11.71 -4.59
CA MET A 157 1.32 12.14 -5.94
C MET A 157 -0.19 11.96 -6.07
N ASN A 158 -0.90 13.05 -6.29
CA ASN A 158 -2.34 13.11 -6.48
C ASN A 158 -2.66 13.80 -7.82
N ASP A 159 -3.45 14.86 -7.83
CA ASP A 159 -3.74 15.67 -9.00
C ASP A 159 -2.74 16.81 -9.25
N THR A 160 -1.66 16.92 -8.47
CA THR A 160 -0.56 17.86 -8.71
C THR A 160 0.74 17.17 -9.09
N LEU A 161 1.55 17.85 -9.91
CA LEU A 161 2.89 17.40 -10.23
C LEU A 161 3.84 17.79 -9.10
N GLU A 162 4.47 16.80 -8.48
CA GLU A 162 5.51 17.01 -7.51
C GLU A 162 6.91 16.78 -8.11
N THR A 163 7.88 17.57 -7.66
CA THR A 163 9.30 17.36 -8.00
C THR A 163 9.82 16.05 -7.43
N TYR A 164 9.35 15.71 -6.22
CA TYR A 164 9.65 14.48 -5.52
C TYR A 164 8.35 13.81 -5.04
N GLY A 165 7.96 12.72 -5.68
CA GLY A 165 6.63 12.14 -5.52
C GLY A 165 6.62 10.70 -4.97
N ILE A 166 5.57 10.35 -4.23
CA ILE A 166 5.26 8.99 -3.79
C ILE A 166 4.05 8.50 -4.58
N ILE A 167 4.18 7.35 -5.22
CA ILE A 167 3.17 6.77 -6.10
C ILE A 167 2.80 5.39 -5.56
N ASP A 168 1.52 5.19 -5.27
CA ASP A 168 0.99 3.88 -4.91
C ASP A 168 0.31 3.23 -6.11
N THR A 169 0.79 2.06 -6.51
CA THR A 169 0.21 1.28 -7.61
C THR A 169 -1.23 0.84 -7.34
N GLN A 170 -1.67 0.79 -6.07
CA GLN A 170 -3.07 0.60 -5.70
C GLN A 170 -3.98 1.73 -6.20
N ASP A 171 -3.50 2.96 -6.13
CA ASP A 171 -4.24 4.13 -6.60
C ASP A 171 -4.32 4.13 -8.13
N LEU A 172 -3.23 3.77 -8.81
CA LEU A 172 -3.22 3.67 -10.27
C LEU A 172 -4.08 2.50 -10.78
N TYR A 173 -4.17 1.39 -10.05
CA TYR A 173 -5.08 0.29 -10.36
C TYR A 173 -6.54 0.75 -10.33
N ALA A 174 -6.93 1.47 -9.27
CA ALA A 174 -8.27 2.00 -9.12
C ALA A 174 -8.65 2.93 -10.29
N ALA A 175 -7.71 3.74 -10.77
CA ALA A 175 -7.92 4.61 -11.93
C ALA A 175 -7.97 3.87 -13.28
N ASN A 176 -7.21 2.78 -13.44
CA ASN A 176 -7.25 1.97 -14.67
C ASN A 176 -8.54 1.14 -14.79
N PHE A 177 -8.96 0.50 -13.70
CA PHE A 177 -10.00 -0.53 -13.75
C PHE A 177 -11.32 -0.11 -13.13
N PHE A 178 -11.36 1.01 -12.41
CA PHE A 178 -12.53 1.44 -11.65
C PHE A 178 -13.00 0.35 -10.68
N GLU A 179 -12.03 -0.28 -10.04
CA GLU A 179 -12.21 -1.36 -9.07
C GLU A 179 -11.50 -1.01 -7.75
N SER A 180 -11.90 -1.67 -6.67
CA SER A 180 -11.16 -1.58 -5.41
C SER A 180 -9.70 -1.99 -5.60
N PRO A 181 -8.75 -1.33 -4.90
CA PRO A 181 -7.36 -1.75 -4.89
C PRO A 181 -7.15 -3.24 -4.63
N VAL A 182 -6.16 -3.83 -5.29
CA VAL A 182 -5.82 -5.25 -5.18
C VAL A 182 -4.39 -5.42 -4.67
N SER A 183 -4.06 -6.63 -4.19
CA SER A 183 -2.68 -7.05 -3.85
C SER A 183 -1.79 -7.09 -5.09
N LEU A 184 -0.46 -7.03 -4.91
CA LEU A 184 0.52 -7.17 -6.01
C LEU A 184 0.22 -8.39 -6.89
N LYS A 185 0.07 -9.57 -6.28
CA LYS A 185 -0.23 -10.84 -6.96
C LYS A 185 -1.40 -10.72 -7.95
N LYS A 186 -2.56 -10.29 -7.44
CA LYS A 186 -3.77 -10.08 -8.25
C LYS A 186 -3.58 -9.03 -9.36
N GLY A 187 -2.82 -7.98 -9.10
CA GLY A 187 -2.50 -6.96 -10.09
C GLY A 187 -1.65 -7.53 -11.23
N LEU A 188 -0.62 -8.33 -10.90
CA LEU A 188 0.21 -9.03 -11.87
C LEU A 188 -0.60 -10.04 -12.68
N ASP A 189 -1.47 -10.82 -12.03
CA ASP A 189 -2.39 -11.76 -12.68
C ASP A 189 -3.30 -11.03 -13.70
N LYS A 190 -3.83 -9.85 -13.34
CA LYS A 190 -4.70 -9.03 -14.22
C LYS A 190 -4.00 -8.61 -15.52
N PHE A 191 -2.69 -8.38 -15.48
CA PHE A 191 -1.88 -8.04 -16.66
C PHE A 191 -1.14 -9.24 -17.26
N PHE A 192 -1.42 -10.46 -16.79
CA PHE A 192 -0.71 -11.69 -17.22
C PHE A 192 0.81 -11.60 -17.07
N ILE A 193 1.29 -10.86 -16.07
CA ILE A 193 2.72 -10.73 -15.77
C ILE A 193 3.12 -11.94 -14.94
N SER A 194 3.97 -12.81 -15.49
CA SER A 194 4.49 -13.96 -14.72
C SER A 194 5.37 -13.51 -13.57
N TYR A 195 5.15 -14.11 -12.40
CA TYR A 195 5.94 -13.88 -11.19
C TYR A 195 6.31 -15.18 -10.49
N ARG A 196 7.30 -15.10 -9.62
CA ARG A 196 7.73 -16.17 -8.71
C ARG A 196 8.29 -15.57 -7.43
N ASN A 197 8.22 -16.31 -6.33
CA ASN A 197 8.83 -15.95 -5.05
C ASN A 197 8.44 -14.54 -4.56
N LEU A 198 7.14 -14.22 -4.58
CA LEU A 198 6.61 -13.04 -3.87
C LEU A 198 6.86 -13.18 -2.36
N HIS A 199 6.81 -12.10 -1.59
CA HIS A 199 7.28 -12.06 -0.19
C HIS A 199 8.79 -12.22 -0.05
N ASN A 200 9.49 -11.74 -1.08
CA ASN A 200 10.90 -11.39 -1.06
C ASN A 200 10.95 -9.93 -1.48
N ALA A 201 11.41 -9.05 -0.60
CA ALA A 201 11.29 -7.61 -0.84
C ALA A 201 11.93 -7.16 -2.16
N GLY A 202 13.02 -7.81 -2.59
CA GLY A 202 13.67 -7.52 -3.87
C GLY A 202 12.83 -7.91 -5.08
N ASN A 203 12.18 -9.08 -5.02
CA ASN A 203 11.28 -9.54 -6.05
C ASN A 203 10.03 -8.65 -6.12
N ASP A 204 9.46 -8.32 -4.98
CA ASP A 204 8.23 -7.51 -4.90
C ASP A 204 8.48 -6.09 -5.39
N ALA A 205 9.63 -5.50 -5.09
CA ALA A 205 10.07 -4.25 -5.70
C ALA A 205 10.21 -4.35 -7.23
N TYR A 206 10.77 -5.45 -7.76
CA TYR A 206 10.88 -5.66 -9.20
C TYR A 206 9.52 -5.82 -9.88
N TYR A 207 8.64 -6.64 -9.31
CA TYR A 207 7.32 -6.86 -9.88
C TYR A 207 6.43 -5.63 -9.73
N THR A 208 6.56 -4.86 -8.66
CA THR A 208 5.90 -3.55 -8.51
C THR A 208 6.34 -2.57 -9.61
N MET A 209 7.63 -2.51 -9.94
CA MET A 209 8.11 -1.73 -11.09
C MET A 209 7.45 -2.20 -12.41
N LYS A 210 7.41 -3.50 -12.68
CA LYS A 210 6.79 -4.04 -13.90
C LYS A 210 5.30 -3.70 -13.97
N TYR A 211 4.61 -3.87 -12.84
CA TYR A 211 3.20 -3.59 -12.70
C TYR A 211 2.89 -2.10 -12.88
N PHE A 212 3.68 -1.21 -12.25
CA PHE A 212 3.61 0.23 -12.45
C PHE A 212 3.71 0.61 -13.93
N LEU A 213 4.72 0.09 -14.64
CA LEU A 213 4.88 0.36 -16.08
C LEU A 213 3.71 -0.18 -16.91
N ALA A 214 3.14 -1.34 -16.54
CA ALA A 214 1.97 -1.89 -17.20
C ALA A 214 0.73 -1.00 -17.00
N LEU A 215 0.50 -0.53 -15.77
CA LEU A 215 -0.59 0.42 -15.45
C LEU A 215 -0.46 1.73 -16.23
N LEU A 216 0.75 2.25 -16.42
CA LEU A 216 0.95 3.46 -17.22
C LEU A 216 0.69 3.25 -18.71
N ARG A 217 1.10 2.10 -19.26
CA ARG A 217 0.97 1.78 -20.69
C ARG A 217 -0.46 1.48 -21.12
N ASN A 218 -1.27 0.91 -20.21
CA ASN A 218 -2.65 0.51 -20.50
C ASN A 218 -3.68 1.60 -20.14
N PHE A 219 -3.23 2.76 -19.66
CA PHE A 219 -4.12 3.85 -19.28
C PHE A 219 -4.41 4.78 -20.45
N GLU A 220 -5.67 4.86 -20.86
CA GLU A 220 -6.14 5.73 -21.94
C GLU A 220 -6.97 6.89 -21.39
N PHE A 221 -6.34 8.06 -21.18
CA PHE A 221 -7.03 9.21 -20.60
C PHE A 221 -8.26 9.68 -21.41
N SER A 222 -8.29 9.44 -22.73
CA SER A 222 -9.41 9.79 -23.61
C SER A 222 -10.63 8.87 -23.48
N ASP A 223 -10.56 7.79 -22.69
CA ASP A 223 -11.69 6.89 -22.44
C ASP A 223 -12.93 7.67 -21.96
N SER A 224 -14.09 7.37 -22.55
CA SER A 224 -15.32 8.12 -22.29
C SER A 224 -15.79 8.01 -20.85
N LYS A 225 -15.58 6.86 -20.19
CA LYS A 225 -15.91 6.65 -18.79
C LYS A 225 -14.99 7.48 -17.89
N ILE A 226 -13.70 7.59 -18.22
CA ILE A 226 -12.77 8.52 -17.53
C ILE A 226 -13.28 9.96 -17.65
N GLN A 227 -13.60 10.39 -18.87
CA GLN A 227 -14.06 11.75 -19.11
C GLN A 227 -15.38 12.06 -18.40
N ASN A 228 -16.30 11.09 -18.31
CA ASN A 228 -17.54 11.23 -17.56
C ASN A 228 -17.26 11.34 -16.06
N LEU A 229 -16.40 10.47 -15.50
CA LEU A 229 -16.02 10.51 -14.09
C LEU A 229 -15.42 11.86 -13.67
N LEU A 230 -14.56 12.44 -14.52
CA LEU A 230 -13.94 13.74 -14.24
C LEU A 230 -14.93 14.92 -14.31
N LYS A 231 -16.06 14.77 -15.00
CA LYS A 231 -17.13 15.80 -15.08
C LYS A 231 -18.08 15.76 -13.91
N ILE A 232 -18.11 14.67 -13.13
CA ILE A 232 -18.97 14.56 -11.96
C ILE A 232 -18.52 15.60 -10.93
N LYS A 233 -19.41 16.55 -10.65
CA LYS A 233 -19.18 17.58 -9.64
C LYS A 233 -19.30 16.96 -8.25
N ILE A 234 -18.37 17.32 -7.38
CA ILE A 234 -18.51 17.07 -5.95
C ILE A 234 -19.57 18.04 -5.42
N PRO A 235 -20.56 17.55 -4.64
CA PRO A 235 -21.58 18.39 -4.02
C PRO A 235 -20.97 19.52 -3.17
N ASP A 236 -21.53 20.73 -3.27
CA ASP A 236 -21.02 21.93 -2.58
C ASP A 236 -21.08 21.81 -1.04
N ASP A 237 -21.92 20.92 -0.53
CA ASP A 237 -22.05 20.60 0.89
C ASP A 237 -20.95 19.64 1.41
N TYR A 238 -20.03 19.17 0.57
CA TYR A 238 -18.88 18.36 0.99
C TYR A 238 -17.78 19.19 1.65
N ASN A 239 -17.26 18.72 2.78
CA ASN A 239 -16.10 19.29 3.46
C ASN A 239 -15.11 18.19 3.88
N GLU A 240 -13.83 18.37 3.54
CA GLU A 240 -12.77 17.40 3.89
C GLU A 240 -12.58 17.25 5.41
N ASN A 241 -12.72 18.34 6.18
CA ASN A 241 -12.59 18.28 7.64
C ASN A 241 -13.73 17.48 8.29
N ASP A 242 -14.93 17.53 7.71
CA ASP A 242 -16.04 16.70 8.17
C ASP A 242 -15.75 15.23 7.89
N TYR A 243 -15.17 14.91 6.73
CA TYR A 243 -14.75 13.55 6.41
C TYR A 243 -13.67 13.04 7.38
N ILE A 244 -12.67 13.87 7.67
CA ILE A 244 -11.60 13.54 8.63
C ILE A 244 -12.21 13.20 10.00
N ARG A 245 -13.08 14.08 10.51
CA ARG A 245 -13.78 13.88 11.80
C ARG A 245 -14.60 12.59 11.79
N TYR A 246 -15.40 12.38 10.76
CA TYR A 246 -16.19 11.16 10.58
C TYR A 246 -15.30 9.90 10.58
N SER A 247 -14.17 9.95 9.87
CA SER A 247 -13.21 8.83 9.79
C SER A 247 -12.57 8.51 11.14
N GLU A 248 -12.23 9.52 11.93
CA GLU A 248 -11.68 9.38 13.27
C GLU A 248 -12.70 8.79 14.25
N GLU A 249 -13.93 9.29 14.25
CA GLU A 249 -15.04 8.77 15.05
C GLU A 249 -15.32 7.30 14.71
N LYS A 250 -15.38 6.97 13.41
CA LYS A 250 -15.56 5.59 12.93
C LYS A 250 -14.44 4.65 13.39
N LYS A 251 -13.19 5.13 13.40
CA LYS A 251 -12.04 4.35 13.93
C LYS A 251 -12.15 4.14 15.44
N LEU A 252 -12.56 5.17 16.19
CA LEU A 252 -12.73 5.09 17.64
C LEU A 252 -13.82 4.09 18.01
N LEU A 253 -14.98 4.15 17.33
CA LEU A 253 -16.09 3.20 17.52
C LEU A 253 -15.64 1.76 17.26
N LYS A 254 -14.95 1.50 16.13
CA LYS A 254 -14.40 0.17 15.84
C LYS A 254 -13.43 -0.33 16.92
N LYS A 255 -12.63 0.56 17.51
CA LYS A 255 -11.70 0.22 18.60
C LYS A 255 -12.47 -0.14 19.89
N GLN A 256 -13.52 0.62 20.21
CA GLN A 256 -14.39 0.34 21.36
C GLN A 256 -15.11 -1.00 21.18
N GLU A 257 -15.69 -1.27 20.01
CA GLU A 257 -16.33 -2.54 19.70
C GLU A 257 -15.38 -3.73 19.84
N LYS A 258 -14.14 -3.62 19.33
CA LYS A 258 -13.11 -4.66 19.51
C LYS A 258 -12.79 -4.89 20.98
N LYS A 259 -12.70 -3.83 21.79
CA LYS A 259 -12.46 -3.93 23.24
C LYS A 259 -13.63 -4.62 23.94
N LEU A 260 -14.87 -4.26 23.61
CA LEU A 260 -16.09 -4.88 24.14
C LEU A 260 -16.17 -6.37 23.76
N LYS A 261 -15.87 -6.73 22.51
CA LYS A 261 -15.78 -8.13 22.06
C LYS A 261 -14.70 -8.93 22.78
N LYS A 262 -13.55 -8.32 23.09
CA LYS A 262 -12.49 -8.97 23.87
C LYS A 262 -12.92 -9.18 25.32
N LEU A 263 -13.55 -8.18 25.94
CA LEU A 263 -14.08 -8.27 27.31
C LEU A 263 -15.18 -9.33 27.42
N SER A 264 -16.10 -9.40 26.45
CA SER A 264 -17.16 -10.42 26.45
C SER A 264 -16.59 -11.83 26.27
N LYS A 265 -15.54 -12.00 25.46
CA LYS A 265 -14.82 -13.28 25.30
C LYS A 265 -14.12 -13.69 26.61
N ILE A 266 -13.48 -12.76 27.32
CA ILE A 266 -12.87 -13.01 28.63
C ILE A 266 -13.94 -13.42 29.65
N LYS A 267 -15.04 -12.67 29.76
CA LYS A 267 -16.15 -13.02 30.66
C LYS A 267 -16.68 -14.42 30.38
N ARG A 268 -16.95 -14.77 29.10
CA ARG A 268 -17.41 -16.12 28.72
C ARG A 268 -16.42 -17.22 29.09
N ASN A 269 -15.12 -16.98 28.93
CA ASN A 269 -14.09 -17.94 29.32
C ASN A 269 -14.01 -18.10 30.85
N ASN A 270 -14.12 -17.01 31.61
CA ASN A 270 -14.14 -17.06 33.08
C ASN A 270 -15.39 -17.79 33.60
N TYR A 271 -16.57 -17.55 33.03
CA TYR A 271 -17.77 -18.30 33.38
C TYR A 271 -17.62 -19.80 33.10
N ARG A 272 -16.99 -20.17 31.98
CA ARG A 272 -16.72 -21.59 31.67
C ARG A 272 -15.74 -22.20 32.66
N ASN A 273 -14.66 -21.51 33.02
CA ASN A 273 -13.68 -22.03 33.97
C ASN A 273 -14.27 -22.19 35.38
N ASN A 274 -15.04 -21.21 35.87
CA ASN A 274 -15.72 -21.32 37.16
C ASN A 274 -16.76 -22.46 37.19
N PHE A 275 -17.43 -22.73 36.06
CA PHE A 275 -18.33 -23.89 35.93
C PHE A 275 -17.61 -25.25 35.95
N TYR A 276 -16.30 -25.31 35.67
CA TYR A 276 -15.54 -26.56 35.82
C TYR A 276 -14.99 -26.71 37.24
N ASP A 277 -14.64 -25.59 37.91
CA ASP A 277 -14.18 -25.60 39.29
C ASP A 277 -15.32 -25.95 40.27
N ASP A 278 -16.55 -25.41 40.07
CA ASP A 278 -17.70 -25.69 40.94
C ASP A 278 -18.22 -27.14 40.87
N TYR A 279 -17.87 -27.91 39.84
CA TYR A 279 -18.25 -29.34 39.71
C TYR A 279 -17.13 -30.30 40.13
N ALA A 280 -15.91 -29.81 40.36
CA ALA A 280 -14.81 -30.63 40.88
C ALA A 280 -14.99 -30.96 42.38
N ASP A 281 -15.74 -30.14 43.12
CA ASP A 281 -15.99 -30.31 44.56
C ASP A 281 -17.24 -31.13 44.91
N ILE A 282 -17.96 -31.69 43.90
CA ILE A 282 -19.18 -32.52 44.11
C ILE A 282 -18.87 -34.04 44.04
N PHE A 283 -17.61 -34.43 43.79
CA PHE A 283 -17.17 -35.84 43.71
C PHE A 283 -16.01 -36.18 44.66
N LEU A 284 -16.07 -35.72 45.91
CA LEU A 284 -15.30 -36.25 47.04
C LEU A 284 -16.25 -36.61 48.19
#